data_AF-J8HEY3-F1
#
_entry.id   AF-J8HEY3-F1
#
_cell.length_a   1.000
_cell.length_b   1.000
_cell.length_c   1.000
_cell.angle_alpha   90.00
_cell.angle_beta   90.00
_cell.angle_gamma   90.00
#
_symmetry.space_group_name_H-M   'P 1'
#
loop_
_entity.id
_entity.type
_entity.pdbx_description
1 polymer ?
#
loop_
_entity_poly.entity_id
_entity_poly.type
_entity_poly.pdbx_seq_one_letter_code
_entity_poly.pdbx_strand_id
1 'polypeptide(L)'
;MERQLTLLPDIDDKKVQKEVVSVLKEYRALKMRFSNDVEQEGISLYPELRDSRNMSKWKVQQVEKALNNLLDEDERNIVERKFLTNERVKDSDVYHDLLLKKTYFYEKKQSAVKLIATALGII
;
A
#
# COMPACT_ATOMS: atom_id res chain seq x y z
N MET A 1 -1.34 43.02 1.87
CA MET A 1 -2.00 41.88 1.21
C MET A 1 -0.93 40.83 0.96
N GLU A 2 -0.86 39.84 1.85
CA GLU A 2 0.13 38.77 1.77
C GLU A 2 -0.28 37.77 0.70
N ARG A 3 0.62 37.50 -0.26
CA ARG A 3 0.42 36.51 -1.32
C ARG A 3 0.50 35.10 -0.72
N GLN A 4 -0.56 34.33 -0.94
CA GLN A 4 -0.71 32.93 -0.55
C GLN A 4 0.49 32.05 -0.94
N LEU A 5 0.96 31.25 0.02
CA LEU A 5 1.78 30.06 -0.21
C LEU A 5 0.92 28.92 -0.76
N THR A 6 0.62 28.92 -2.05
CA THR A 6 0.13 27.71 -2.74
C THR A 6 1.06 27.43 -3.92
N LEU A 7 2.20 26.79 -3.63
CA LEU A 7 3.26 26.49 -4.60
C LEU A 7 2.99 25.22 -5.41
N LEU A 8 1.94 24.45 -5.08
CA LEU A 8 1.59 23.19 -5.76
C LEU A 8 0.07 23.14 -6.02
N PRO A 9 -0.36 22.53 -7.14
CA PRO A 9 -1.77 22.31 -7.42
C PRO A 9 -2.39 21.34 -6.39
N ASP A 10 -3.67 21.54 -6.06
CA ASP A 10 -4.42 20.60 -5.23
C ASP A 10 -4.37 19.20 -5.83
N ILE A 11 -3.98 18.23 -5.01
CA ILE A 11 -3.91 16.82 -5.40
C ILE A 11 -5.26 16.16 -5.12
N ASP A 12 -5.79 15.42 -6.09
CA ASP A 12 -7.01 14.62 -5.89
C ASP A 12 -6.73 13.42 -4.97
N ASP A 13 -7.11 13.55 -3.69
CA ASP A 13 -7.00 12.50 -2.68
C ASP A 13 -7.63 11.16 -3.12
N LYS A 14 -8.69 11.17 -3.94
CA LYS A 14 -9.29 9.93 -4.47
C LYS A 14 -8.39 9.27 -5.50
N LYS A 15 -7.72 10.05 -6.33
CA LYS A 15 -6.75 9.55 -7.31
C LYS A 15 -5.53 8.96 -6.60
N VAL A 16 -5.00 9.65 -5.59
CA VAL A 16 -3.89 9.15 -4.75
C VAL A 16 -4.28 7.83 -4.10
N GLN A 17 -5.45 7.77 -3.47
CA GLN A 17 -5.94 6.54 -2.84
C GLN A 17 -6.06 5.40 -3.84
N LYS A 18 -6.59 5.66 -5.04
CA LYS A 18 -6.71 4.64 -6.09
C LYS A 18 -5.34 4.10 -6.51
N GLU A 19 -4.35 4.97 -6.65
CA GLU A 19 -2.99 4.58 -7.04
C GLU A 19 -2.32 3.75 -5.95
N VAL A 20 -2.38 4.20 -4.68
CA VAL A 20 -1.85 3.45 -3.53
C VAL A 20 -2.50 2.07 -3.42
N VAL A 21 -3.82 1.97 -3.60
CA VAL A 21 -4.53 0.68 -3.57
C VAL A 21 -4.09 -0.23 -4.73
N SER A 22 -3.79 0.33 -5.90
CA SER A 22 -3.24 -0.42 -7.04
C SER A 22 -1.86 -1.01 -6.71
N VAL A 23 -0.97 -0.18 -6.15
CA VAL A 23 0.37 -0.59 -5.73
C VAL A 23 0.31 -1.68 -4.65
N LEU A 24 -0.57 -1.54 -3.65
CA LEU A 24 -0.73 -2.55 -2.60
C LEU A 24 -1.26 -3.88 -3.15
N LYS A 25 -2.11 -3.86 -4.17
CA LYS A 25 -2.54 -5.09 -4.87
C LYS A 25 -1.40 -5.74 -5.65
N GLU A 26 -0.61 -4.95 -6.39
CA GLU A 26 0.57 -5.44 -7.11
C GLU A 26 1.57 -6.06 -6.12
N TYR A 27 1.84 -5.38 -5.00
CA TYR A 27 2.71 -5.87 -3.94
C TYR A 27 2.33 -7.28 -3.46
N ARG A 28 1.04 -7.57 -3.25
CA ARG A 28 0.61 -8.92 -2.84
C ARG A 28 0.91 -9.98 -3.88
N ALA A 29 0.65 -9.67 -5.15
CA ALA A 29 0.94 -10.59 -6.25
C ALA A 29 2.45 -10.85 -6.36
N LEU A 30 3.26 -9.80 -6.23
CA LEU A 30 4.73 -9.92 -6.26
C LEU A 30 5.25 -10.68 -5.04
N LYS A 31 4.71 -10.43 -3.84
CA LYS A 31 5.09 -11.16 -2.63
C LYS A 31 4.79 -12.65 -2.74
N MET A 32 3.63 -13.02 -3.27
CA MET A 32 3.28 -14.41 -3.56
C MET A 32 4.24 -15.03 -4.58
N ARG A 33 4.54 -14.33 -5.68
CA ARG A 33 5.52 -14.78 -6.68
C ARG A 33 6.87 -15.10 -6.04
N PHE A 34 7.40 -14.20 -5.21
CA PHE A 34 8.70 -14.42 -4.55
C PHE A 34 8.67 -15.49 -3.46
N SER A 35 7.53 -15.70 -2.79
CA SER A 35 7.35 -16.85 -1.88
C SER A 35 7.47 -18.17 -2.64
N ASN A 36 6.78 -18.27 -3.79
CA ASN A 36 6.85 -19.46 -4.64
C ASN A 36 8.26 -19.71 -5.19
N ASP A 37 9.00 -18.66 -5.56
CA ASP A 37 10.39 -18.80 -6.02
C ASP A 37 11.29 -19.47 -4.95
N VAL A 38 11.05 -19.19 -3.67
CA VAL A 38 11.79 -19.81 -2.55
C VAL A 38 11.40 -21.28 -2.40
N GLU A 39 10.11 -21.59 -2.45
CA GLU A 39 9.59 -22.97 -2.39
C GLU A 39 10.06 -23.83 -3.58
N GLN A 40 10.25 -23.22 -4.74
CA GLN A 40 10.71 -23.87 -5.97
C GLN A 40 12.24 -23.95 -6.08
N GLU A 41 12.99 -23.53 -5.05
CA GLU A 41 14.46 -23.48 -5.05
C GLU A 41 15.03 -22.71 -6.27
N GLY A 42 14.30 -21.68 -6.73
CA GLY A 42 14.67 -20.88 -7.90
C GLY A 42 14.37 -21.53 -9.26
N ILE A 43 13.70 -22.69 -9.30
CA ILE A 43 13.22 -23.32 -10.53
C ILE A 43 11.98 -22.59 -11.02
N SER A 44 11.98 -22.16 -12.28
CA SER A 44 10.81 -21.53 -12.89
C SER A 44 9.83 -22.60 -13.40
N LEU A 45 8.69 -22.77 -12.72
CA LEU A 45 7.64 -23.72 -13.15
C LEU A 45 6.80 -23.22 -14.34
N TYR A 46 6.81 -21.92 -14.60
CA TYR A 46 5.98 -21.27 -15.63
C TYR A 46 6.83 -20.34 -16.49
N PRO A 47 6.54 -20.19 -17.79
CA PRO A 47 7.30 -19.31 -18.66
C PRO A 47 7.19 -17.83 -18.23
N GLU A 48 8.32 -17.13 -18.17
CA GLU A 48 8.37 -15.68 -17.95
C GLU A 48 8.40 -14.94 -19.29
N LEU A 49 7.34 -14.20 -19.61
CA LEU A 49 7.23 -13.47 -20.88
C LEU A 49 8.07 -12.18 -20.92
N ARG A 50 8.47 -11.67 -19.75
CA ARG A 50 9.26 -10.45 -19.59
C ARG A 50 10.16 -10.59 -18.37
N ASP A 51 11.47 -10.40 -18.55
CA ASP A 51 12.39 -10.31 -17.42
C ASP A 51 12.14 -9.01 -16.64
N SER A 52 11.35 -9.12 -15.57
CA SER A 52 11.03 -8.01 -14.67
C SER A 52 11.46 -8.31 -13.24
N ARG A 53 12.21 -9.39 -13.00
CA ARG A 53 12.42 -9.96 -11.67
C ARG A 53 13.09 -8.97 -10.71
N ASN A 54 14.14 -8.29 -11.17
CA ASN A 54 14.84 -7.28 -10.38
C ASN A 54 13.94 -6.09 -10.04
N MET A 55 13.24 -5.53 -11.03
CA MET A 55 12.31 -4.42 -10.81
C MET A 55 11.19 -4.81 -9.82
N SER A 56 10.60 -6.00 -9.98
CA SER A 56 9.61 -6.55 -9.06
C SER A 56 10.15 -6.68 -7.63
N LYS A 57 11.40 -7.10 -7.47
CA LYS A 57 12.06 -7.21 -6.16
C LYS A 57 12.21 -5.85 -5.50
N TRP A 58 12.66 -4.84 -6.24
CA TRP A 58 12.76 -3.47 -5.73
C TRP A 58 11.41 -2.90 -5.30
N LYS A 59 10.36 -3.12 -6.10
CA LYS A 59 8.99 -2.71 -5.75
C LYS A 59 8.55 -3.32 -4.42
N VAL A 60 8.73 -4.64 -4.24
CA VAL A 60 8.37 -5.33 -2.98
C VAL A 60 9.12 -4.74 -1.80
N GLN A 61 10.44 -4.58 -1.92
CA GLN A 61 11.27 -4.03 -0.84
C GLN A 61 10.87 -2.59 -0.46
N GLN A 62 10.52 -1.74 -1.43
CA GLN A 62 10.07 -0.38 -1.16
C GLN A 62 8.73 -0.35 -0.42
N VAL A 63 7.76 -1.16 -0.85
CA VAL A 63 6.46 -1.26 -0.18
C VAL A 63 6.62 -1.85 1.22
N GLU A 64 7.42 -2.89 1.42
CA GLU A 64 7.67 -3.46 2.75
C GLU A 64 8.33 -2.46 3.71
N LYS A 65 9.30 -1.68 3.22
CA LYS A 65 9.90 -0.61 4.02
C LYS A 65 8.88 0.45 4.40
N ALA A 66 8.01 0.84 3.47
CA ALA A 66 6.97 1.83 3.74
C ALA A 66 5.98 1.32 4.80
N LEU A 67 5.53 0.07 4.68
CA LEU A 67 4.58 -0.54 5.62
C LEU A 67 5.18 -0.72 7.03
N ASN A 68 6.46 -1.08 7.13
CA ASN A 68 7.07 -1.45 8.42
C ASN A 68 7.69 -0.27 9.18
N ASN A 69 8.13 0.78 8.48
CA ASN A 69 8.93 1.85 9.10
C ASN A 69 8.25 3.21 9.13
N LEU A 70 7.15 3.40 8.39
CA LEU A 70 6.47 4.72 8.31
C LEU A 70 5.14 4.75 9.04
N LEU A 71 4.39 3.65 8.99
CA LEU A 71 3.05 3.58 9.55
C LEU A 71 3.13 3.29 11.05
N ASP A 72 2.28 3.96 11.81
CA ASP A 72 2.02 3.51 13.17
C ASP A 72 1.21 2.21 13.19
N GLU A 73 1.03 1.64 14.38
CA GLU A 73 0.37 0.34 14.56
C GLU A 73 -1.07 0.34 14.01
N ASP A 74 -1.84 1.39 14.27
CA ASP A 74 -3.24 1.49 13.81
C ASP A 74 -3.30 1.66 12.29
N GLU A 75 -2.47 2.54 11.73
CA GLU A 75 -2.34 2.74 10.29
C GLU A 75 -1.98 1.44 9.57
N ARG A 76 -1.00 0.70 10.12
CA ARG A 76 -0.56 -0.57 9.58
C ARG A 76 -1.66 -1.62 9.65
N ASN A 77 -2.33 -1.78 10.80
CA ASN A 77 -3.42 -2.72 10.99
C ASN A 77 -4.58 -2.44 10.04
N ILE A 78 -4.93 -1.16 9.84
CA ILE A 78 -5.92 -0.74 8.85
C ILE A 78 -5.50 -1.14 7.45
N VAL A 79 -4.26 -0.85 7.04
CA VAL A 79 -3.76 -1.17 5.69
C VAL A 79 -3.74 -2.68 5.45
N GLU A 80 -3.24 -3.46 6.42
CA GLU A 80 -3.18 -4.91 6.35
C GLU A 80 -4.58 -5.53 6.20
N ARG A 81 -5.52 -5.16 7.08
CA ARG A 81 -6.89 -5.70 7.05
C ARG A 81 -7.67 -5.26 5.81
N LYS A 82 -7.53 -4.00 5.41
CA LYS A 82 -8.36 -3.40 4.35
C LYS A 82 -7.86 -3.68 2.94
N PHE A 83 -6.54 -3.71 2.74
CA PHE A 83 -5.94 -3.71 1.40
C PHE A 83 -5.06 -4.92 1.13
N LEU A 84 -4.50 -5.57 2.17
CA LEU A 84 -3.58 -6.70 2.01
C LEU A 84 -4.26 -8.08 2.12
N THR A 85 -5.57 -8.13 2.37
CA THR A 85 -6.41 -9.35 2.37
C THR A 85 -7.02 -9.61 0.99
N ASN A 86 -7.28 -10.88 0.65
CA ASN A 86 -7.93 -11.27 -0.62
C ASN A 86 -9.45 -11.01 -0.61
N GLU A 87 -9.99 -10.64 0.55
CA GLU A 87 -11.40 -10.38 0.76
C GLU A 87 -11.75 -8.92 0.50
N ARG A 88 -12.98 -8.68 0.03
CA ARG A 88 -13.54 -7.33 -0.03
C ARG A 88 -14.09 -6.96 1.34
N VAL A 89 -13.22 -6.46 2.21
CA VAL A 89 -13.61 -6.02 3.56
C VAL A 89 -14.24 -4.63 3.49
N LYS A 90 -15.38 -4.38 4.16
CA LYS A 90 -15.96 -3.02 4.22
C LYS A 90 -15.21 -2.19 5.26
N ASP A 91 -15.24 -0.87 5.10
CA ASP A 91 -14.65 0.04 6.10
C ASP A 91 -15.28 -0.17 7.49
N SER A 92 -16.59 -0.46 7.53
CA SER A 92 -17.32 -0.81 8.77
C SER A 92 -16.69 -1.95 9.52
N ASP A 93 -16.40 -3.03 8.80
CA ASP A 93 -15.92 -4.27 9.39
C ASP A 93 -14.52 -4.04 9.98
N VAL A 94 -13.67 -3.28 9.27
CA VAL A 94 -12.32 -2.95 9.76
C VAL A 94 -12.35 -2.16 11.07
N TYR A 95 -13.10 -1.05 11.16
CA TYR A 95 -13.07 -0.27 12.40
C TYR A 95 -13.83 -0.96 13.55
N HIS A 96 -14.78 -1.84 13.27
CA HIS A 96 -15.41 -2.67 14.30
C HIS A 96 -14.44 -3.76 14.80
N ASP A 97 -13.75 -4.46 13.90
CA ASP A 97 -12.79 -5.52 14.24
C ASP A 97 -11.59 -4.97 15.02
N LEU A 98 -11.13 -3.76 14.66
CA LEU A 98 -10.02 -3.08 15.33
C LEU A 98 -10.45 -2.26 16.56
N LEU A 99 -11.74 -2.28 16.92
CA LEU A 99 -12.31 -1.52 18.04
C LEU A 99 -12.03 0.00 17.97
N LEU A 100 -11.97 0.54 16.75
CA LEU A 100 -11.67 1.94 16.50
C LEU A 100 -12.95 2.78 16.37
N LYS A 101 -12.86 4.03 16.83
CA LYS A 101 -13.89 5.03 16.52
C LYS A 101 -13.87 5.32 15.01
N LYS A 102 -15.06 5.45 14.42
CA LYS A 102 -15.23 5.70 12.98
C LYS A 102 -14.40 6.89 12.48
N THR A 103 -14.41 8.02 13.18
CA THR A 103 -13.65 9.23 12.78
C THR A 103 -12.14 8.97 12.77
N TYR A 104 -11.63 8.39 13.86
CA TYR A 104 -10.23 8.02 14.01
C TYR A 104 -9.76 7.03 12.93
N PHE A 105 -10.61 6.06 12.57
CA PHE A 105 -10.32 5.14 11.46
C PHE A 105 -10.12 5.89 10.13
N TYR A 106 -11.00 6.83 9.76
CA TYR A 106 -10.86 7.54 8.49
C TYR A 106 -9.65 8.47 8.47
N GLU A 107 -9.32 9.09 9.61
CA GLU A 107 -8.12 9.90 9.78
C GLU A 107 -6.85 9.05 9.58
N LYS A 108 -6.73 7.93 10.30
CA LYS A 108 -5.59 7.01 10.18
C LYS A 108 -5.49 6.38 8.79
N LYS A 109 -6.61 5.98 8.20
CA LYS A 109 -6.66 5.47 6.83
C LYS A 109 -6.15 6.49 5.82
N GLN A 110 -6.57 7.76 5.93
CA GLN A 110 -6.12 8.82 5.03
C GLN A 110 -4.64 9.14 5.24
N SER A 111 -4.20 9.19 6.51
CA SER A 111 -2.78 9.38 6.88
C SER A 111 -1.90 8.29 6.28
N ALA A 112 -2.24 7.01 6.47
CA ALA A 112 -1.51 5.88 5.92
C ALA A 112 -1.38 5.94 4.40
N VAL A 113 -2.46 6.28 3.69
CA VAL A 113 -2.45 6.45 2.23
C VAL A 113 -1.49 7.56 1.80
N LYS A 114 -1.51 8.71 2.49
CA LYS A 114 -0.61 9.83 2.19
C LYS A 114 0.85 9.48 2.46
N LEU A 115 1.15 8.85 3.59
CA LEU A 115 2.51 8.41 3.93
C LEU A 115 3.07 7.42 2.91
N ILE A 116 2.28 6.43 2.51
CA ILE A 116 2.68 5.47 1.45
C ILE A 116 2.89 6.20 0.12
N ALA A 117 1.97 7.10 -0.25
CA ALA A 117 2.08 7.85 -1.50
C ALA A 117 3.38 8.67 -1.56
N THR A 118 3.69 9.41 -0.50
CA THR A 118 4.93 10.21 -0.38
C THR A 118 6.16 9.31 -0.45
N ALA A 119 6.18 8.20 0.30
CA ALA A 119 7.34 7.32 0.36
C ALA A 119 7.66 6.61 -0.96
N LEU A 120 6.63 6.34 -1.77
CA LEU A 120 6.77 5.70 -3.07
C LEU A 120 6.88 6.71 -4.23
N GLY A 121 6.90 8.02 -3.95
CA GLY A 121 7.02 9.07 -4.95
C GLY A 121 5.81 9.18 -5.87
N ILE A 122 4.61 8.85 -5.36
CA ILE A 122 3.33 9.03 -6.07
C ILE A 122 2.90 10.51 -6.04
N ILE A 123 3.31 11.23 -4.99
CA ILE A 123 3.09 12.67 -4.77
C ILE A 123 4.39 13.37 -4.39
#